data_AF-A0A517P4E6-F1
#
_entry.id   AF-A0A517P4E6-F1
#
_cell.length_a   1.000
_cell.length_b   1.000
_cell.length_c   1.000
_cell.angle_alpha   90.00
_cell.angle_beta   90.00
_cell.angle_gamma   90.00
#
_symmetry.space_group_name_H-M   'P 1'
#
loop_
_entity.id
_entity.type
_entity.pdbx_description
1 polymer ?
#
loop_
_entity_poly.entity_id
_entity_poly.type
_entity_poly.pdbx_seq_one_letter_code
_entity_poly.pdbx_strand_id
1 'polypeptide(L)'
;MFTSNVDGQFQQAGWDSDRIVECHGSIHFLQCLVRCSDAIWPADDVTVEVDAETCRAKGELPTCPGCGLLARPNVLMFGDAGWLPGRTDDQERRYAAWRNGLPREALTAVELGAGTAIATVRRECERRADRLVRINPRDAAVPAGGVALKCGALDALDRLDAALRELERV
;
A
#
# COMPACT_ATOMS: atom_id res chain seq x y z
N MET A 1 -1.62 3.20 8.17
CA MET A 1 -1.82 2.14 7.16
C MET A 1 -0.51 1.91 6.44
N PHE A 2 -0.11 0.65 6.26
CA PHE A 2 1.03 0.28 5.42
C PHE A 2 0.50 -0.69 4.37
N THR A 3 0.68 -0.38 3.09
CA THR A 3 0.07 -1.11 1.99
C THR A 3 1.05 -1.36 0.84
N SER A 4 0.96 -2.56 0.26
CA SER A 4 1.57 -2.90 -1.02
C SER A 4 0.66 -2.62 -2.21
N ASN A 5 -0.61 -2.29 -1.98
CA ASN A 5 -1.51 -1.89 -3.05
C ASN A 5 -1.11 -0.52 -3.58
N VAL A 6 -1.35 -0.31 -4.87
CA VAL A 6 -1.00 0.92 -5.60
C VAL A 6 -2.23 1.68 -6.08
N ASP A 7 -3.42 1.25 -5.68
CA ASP A 7 -4.74 1.64 -6.21
C ASP A 7 -5.33 2.91 -5.57
N GLY A 8 -4.78 3.40 -4.47
CA GLY A 8 -5.27 4.59 -3.76
C GLY A 8 -6.60 4.40 -3.01
N GLN A 9 -7.06 3.17 -2.78
CA GLN A 9 -8.37 2.91 -2.16
C GLN A 9 -8.50 3.46 -0.73
N PHE A 10 -7.41 3.52 0.03
CA PHE A 10 -7.44 4.08 1.40
C PHE A 10 -7.75 5.58 1.39
N GLN A 11 -7.15 6.32 0.46
CA GLN A 11 -7.40 7.74 0.27
C GLN A 11 -8.84 7.97 -0.17
N GLN A 12 -9.36 7.16 -1.11
CA GLN A 12 -10.76 7.21 -1.54
C GLN A 12 -11.74 6.92 -0.40
N ALA A 13 -11.37 6.03 0.53
CA ALA A 13 -12.13 5.75 1.74
C ALA A 13 -12.00 6.85 2.83
N GLY A 14 -11.31 7.96 2.55
CA GLY A 14 -11.19 9.11 3.46
C GLY A 14 -10.06 9.00 4.49
N TRP A 15 -9.09 8.11 4.29
CA TRP A 15 -7.92 8.05 5.17
C TRP A 15 -7.03 9.27 4.98
N ASP A 16 -6.51 9.77 6.09
CA ASP A 16 -5.48 10.81 6.10
C ASP A 16 -4.23 10.31 5.37
N SER A 17 -3.85 11.01 4.29
CA SER A 17 -2.71 10.66 3.44
C SER A 17 -1.37 10.72 4.17
N ASP A 18 -1.28 11.49 5.27
CA ASP A 18 -0.08 11.53 6.10
C ASP A 18 0.09 10.29 6.98
N ARG A 19 -0.93 9.43 7.04
CA ARG A 19 -0.94 8.17 7.82
C ARG A 19 -0.88 6.92 6.94
N ILE A 20 -0.51 7.06 5.67
CA ILE A 20 -0.45 5.97 4.70
C ILE A 20 0.99 5.84 4.18
N VAL A 21 1.48 4.60 4.12
CA VAL A 21 2.68 4.22 3.37
C VAL A 21 2.29 3.30 2.23
N GLU A 22 2.50 3.74 1.00
CA GLU A 22 2.35 2.93 -0.21
C GLU A 22 3.72 2.42 -0.63
N CYS A 23 4.14 1.29 -0.06
CA CYS A 23 5.53 0.81 -0.15
C CYS A 23 5.95 0.39 -1.57
N HIS A 24 4.99 0.21 -2.49
CA HIS A 24 5.23 -0.09 -3.90
C HIS A 24 4.89 1.09 -4.83
N GLY A 25 4.72 2.28 -4.28
CA GLY A 25 4.33 3.47 -5.03
C GLY A 25 2.83 3.51 -5.34
N SER A 26 2.42 4.24 -6.36
CA SER A 26 1.01 4.52 -6.64
C SER A 26 0.75 4.74 -8.13
N ILE A 27 -0.40 4.28 -8.62
CA ILE A 27 -0.83 4.53 -10.02
C ILE A 27 -1.32 5.96 -10.23
N HIS A 28 -1.65 6.67 -9.15
CA HIS A 28 -2.15 8.05 -9.18
C HIS A 28 -1.04 9.09 -9.33
N PHE A 29 0.21 8.64 -9.46
CA PHE A 29 1.36 9.49 -9.64
C PHE A 29 2.19 8.98 -10.83
N LEU A 30 2.78 9.91 -11.55
CA LEU A 30 3.60 9.67 -12.73
C LEU A 30 5.03 10.10 -12.48
N GLN A 31 5.93 9.47 -13.23
CA GLN A 31 7.33 9.84 -13.35
C GLN A 31 7.79 9.70 -14.81
N CYS A 32 8.89 10.35 -15.15
CA CYS A 32 9.53 10.18 -16.46
C CYS A 32 10.02 8.74 -16.64
N LEU A 33 9.77 8.12 -17.79
CA LEU A 33 10.25 6.77 -18.09
C LEU A 33 11.78 6.68 -18.11
N VAL A 34 12.43 7.70 -18.67
CA VAL A 34 13.90 7.77 -18.80
C VAL A 34 14.57 8.55 -17.67
N ARG A 35 13.79 9.01 -16.67
CA ARG A 35 14.26 9.86 -15.56
C ARG A 35 15.04 11.09 -16.00
N CYS A 36 14.45 11.95 -16.83
CA CYS A 36 15.08 13.23 -17.17
C CYS A 36 15.20 14.19 -15.97
N SER A 37 14.45 13.93 -14.90
CA SER A 37 14.49 14.61 -13.60
C SER A 37 13.89 13.69 -12.53
N ASP A 38 14.03 14.08 -11.26
CA ASP A 38 13.42 13.39 -10.11
C ASP A 38 11.99 13.88 -9.81
N ALA A 39 11.32 14.51 -10.78
CA ALA A 39 9.95 14.98 -10.61
C ALA A 39 8.96 13.80 -10.58
N ILE A 40 8.07 13.83 -9.60
CA ILE A 40 6.88 12.99 -9.50
C ILE A 40 5.67 13.93 -9.49
N TRP A 41 4.66 13.63 -10.31
CA TRP A 41 3.48 14.50 -10.44
C TRP A 41 2.18 13.69 -10.44
N PRO A 42 1.02 14.29 -10.12
CA PRO A 42 -0.26 13.60 -10.13
C PRO A 42 -0.67 13.10 -11.51
N ALA A 43 -1.45 12.03 -11.56
CA ALA A 43 -2.03 11.47 -12.77
C ALA A 43 -3.48 11.96 -13.03
N ASP A 44 -3.93 13.00 -12.31
CA ASP A 44 -5.34 13.45 -12.30
C ASP A 44 -5.90 13.76 -13.69
N ASP A 45 -5.06 14.33 -14.57
CA ASP A 45 -5.43 14.69 -15.95
C ASP A 45 -5.14 13.59 -16.99
N VAL A 46 -4.78 12.38 -16.54
CA VAL A 46 -4.40 11.27 -17.43
C VAL A 46 -5.49 10.20 -17.46
N THR A 47 -6.08 10.02 -18.64
CA THR A 47 -6.99 8.91 -18.94
C THR A 47 -6.35 7.99 -19.97
N VAL A 48 -6.17 6.71 -19.63
CA VAL A 48 -5.69 5.69 -20.57
C VAL A 48 -6.87 4.81 -20.96
N GLU A 49 -7.30 4.90 -22.22
CA GLU A 49 -8.28 3.96 -22.75
C GLU A 49 -7.61 2.59 -22.94
N VAL A 50 -8.21 1.53 -22.43
CA VAL A 50 -7.66 0.17 -22.51
C VAL A 50 -8.61 -0.71 -23.30
N ASP A 51 -8.07 -1.41 -24.29
CA ASP A 51 -8.76 -2.48 -24.98
C ASP A 51 -8.97 -3.68 -24.04
N ALA A 52 -10.22 -4.00 -23.73
CA ALA A 52 -10.54 -5.04 -22.75
C ALA A 52 -10.18 -6.46 -23.21
N GLU A 53 -10.10 -6.73 -24.52
CA GLU A 53 -9.76 -8.05 -25.04
C GLU A 53 -8.25 -8.27 -25.06
N THR A 54 -7.48 -7.24 -25.41
CA THR A 54 -6.02 -7.34 -25.58
C THR A 54 -5.22 -6.78 -24.42
N CYS A 55 -5.86 -6.09 -23.47
CA CYS A 55 -5.22 -5.36 -22.37
C CYS A 55 -4.19 -4.34 -22.85
N ARG A 56 -4.35 -3.78 -24.06
CA ARG A 56 -3.47 -2.76 -24.62
C ARG A 56 -4.07 -1.37 -24.45
N ALA A 57 -3.21 -0.39 -24.17
CA ALA A 57 -3.61 1.01 -24.24
C ALA A 57 -3.96 1.39 -25.69
N LYS A 58 -5.02 2.17 -25.84
CA LYS A 58 -5.43 2.82 -27.08
C LYS A 58 -5.04 4.29 -27.03
N GLY A 59 -4.72 4.84 -28.20
CA GLY A 59 -4.37 6.25 -28.34
C GLY A 59 -2.99 6.60 -27.79
N GLU A 60 -2.84 7.85 -27.39
CA GLU A 60 -1.58 8.40 -26.91
C GLU A 60 -1.35 8.06 -25.44
N LEU A 61 -0.11 7.67 -25.12
CA LEU A 61 0.33 7.42 -23.76
C LEU A 61 0.79 8.73 -23.10
N PRO A 62 0.73 8.83 -21.76
CA PRO A 62 1.16 10.02 -21.06
C PRO A 62 2.63 10.33 -21.35
N THR A 63 2.94 11.61 -21.52
CA THR A 63 4.29 12.11 -21.76
C THR A 63 4.82 12.90 -20.56
N CYS A 64 6.14 12.97 -20.45
CA CYS A 64 6.83 13.72 -19.43
C CYS A 64 6.81 15.21 -19.80
N PRO A 65 6.34 16.10 -18.91
CA PRO A 65 6.29 17.53 -19.18
C PRO A 65 7.67 18.17 -19.34
N GLY A 66 8.73 17.53 -18.83
CA GLY A 66 10.10 18.04 -18.93
C GLY A 66 10.83 17.73 -20.24
N CYS A 67 10.64 16.52 -20.79
CA CYS A 67 11.40 16.07 -21.97
C CYS A 67 10.53 15.60 -23.15
N GLY A 68 9.20 15.54 -23.00
CA GLY A 68 8.27 15.08 -24.02
C GLY A 68 8.28 13.57 -24.30
N LEU A 69 9.23 12.80 -23.74
CA LEU A 69 9.23 11.34 -23.83
C LEU A 69 8.17 10.72 -22.92
N LEU A 70 7.95 9.40 -23.01
CA LEU A 70 6.93 8.71 -22.23
C LEU A 70 7.07 8.93 -20.71
N ALA A 71 5.92 9.08 -20.06
CA ALA A 71 5.76 8.97 -18.63
C ALA A 71 5.24 7.57 -18.27
N ARG A 72 5.45 7.17 -17.02
CA ARG A 72 4.96 5.91 -16.47
C ARG A 72 4.41 6.13 -15.07
N PRO A 73 3.52 5.25 -14.58
CA PRO A 73 3.15 5.25 -13.16
C PRO A 73 4.39 5.16 -12.26
N ASN A 74 4.37 5.91 -11.15
CA ASN A 74 5.35 5.84 -10.08
C ASN A 74 5.09 4.59 -9.22
N VAL A 75 5.15 3.42 -9.86
CA VAL A 75 5.01 2.11 -9.25
C VAL A 75 6.34 1.39 -9.30
N LEU A 76 6.76 0.86 -8.16
CA LEU A 76 7.99 0.11 -8.00
C LEU A 76 7.84 -1.28 -8.63
N MET A 77 8.58 -1.53 -9.71
CA MET A 77 8.65 -2.84 -10.35
C MET A 77 9.93 -3.59 -9.93
N PHE A 78 9.96 -4.91 -10.08
CA PHE A 78 11.16 -5.70 -9.77
C PHE A 78 12.34 -5.31 -10.65
N GLY A 79 13.50 -5.06 -10.03
CA GLY A 79 14.71 -4.67 -10.74
C GLY A 79 14.68 -3.24 -11.30
N ASP A 80 13.71 -2.43 -10.89
CA ASP A 80 13.52 -1.10 -11.42
C ASP A 80 14.46 -0.08 -10.79
N ALA A 81 15.70 -0.04 -11.31
CA ALA A 81 16.67 1.00 -10.99
C ALA A 81 16.21 2.38 -11.47
N GLY A 82 15.08 2.46 -12.19
CA GLY A 82 14.39 3.61 -12.77
C GLY A 82 13.20 4.15 -11.95
N TRP A 83 12.81 3.54 -10.83
CA TRP A 83 11.72 4.04 -9.98
C TRP A 83 12.12 5.19 -9.03
N LEU A 84 11.38 6.30 -9.00
CA LEU A 84 11.68 7.44 -8.12
C LEU A 84 11.04 7.24 -6.74
N PRO A 85 11.82 7.13 -5.64
CA PRO A 85 11.28 6.75 -4.34
C PRO A 85 10.79 7.94 -3.50
N GLY A 86 11.08 9.18 -3.88
CA GLY A 86 10.95 10.35 -2.99
C GLY A 86 9.60 10.48 -2.28
N ARG A 87 8.50 10.23 -2.98
CA ARG A 87 7.15 10.24 -2.37
C ARG A 87 6.98 9.16 -1.30
N THR A 88 7.42 7.93 -1.59
CA THR A 88 7.37 6.81 -0.65
C THR A 88 8.33 7.04 0.51
N ASP A 89 9.52 7.60 0.27
CA ASP A 89 10.49 7.93 1.30
C ASP A 89 9.91 8.94 2.30
N ASP A 90 9.13 9.91 1.84
CA ASP A 90 8.46 10.89 2.71
C ASP A 90 7.41 10.22 3.60
N GLN A 91 6.61 9.30 3.04
CA GLN A 91 5.65 8.50 3.80
C GLN A 91 6.33 7.62 4.84
N GLU A 92 7.41 6.92 4.45
CA GLU A 92 8.22 6.08 5.33
C GLU A 92 8.83 6.90 6.48
N ARG A 93 9.29 8.13 6.22
CA ARG A 93 9.80 9.02 7.28
C ARG A 93 8.73 9.40 8.30
N ARG A 94 7.50 9.72 7.86
CA ARG A 94 6.38 10.01 8.78
C ARG A 94 6.00 8.78 9.59
N TYR A 95 5.90 7.62 8.94
CA TYR A 95 5.62 6.35 9.60
C TYR A 95 6.69 5.98 10.63
N ALA A 96 7.97 6.12 10.28
CA ALA A 96 9.07 5.88 11.20
C ALA A 96 9.05 6.84 12.40
N ALA A 97 8.77 8.13 12.19
CA ALA A 97 8.65 9.11 13.26
C ALA A 97 7.50 8.78 14.21
N TRP A 98 6.31 8.47 13.68
CA TRP A 98 5.16 8.02 14.48
C TRP A 98 5.50 6.79 15.31
N ARG A 99 6.10 5.77 14.68
CA ARG A 99 6.47 4.52 15.35
C ARG A 99 7.50 4.74 16.46
N ASN A 100 8.50 5.58 16.23
CA ASN A 100 9.52 5.88 17.24
C ASN A 100 8.95 6.63 18.46
N GLY A 101 7.78 7.26 18.33
CA GLY A 101 7.06 7.88 19.44
C GLY A 101 6.20 6.91 20.25
N LEU A 102 6.05 5.65 19.83
CA LEU A 102 5.24 4.66 20.56
C LEU A 102 5.99 4.15 21.81
N PRO A 103 5.28 3.85 22.90
CA PRO A 103 5.83 3.08 24.00
C PRO A 103 6.33 1.71 23.53
N ARG A 104 7.27 1.12 24.28
CA ARG A 104 7.69 -0.27 24.05
C ARG A 104 6.48 -1.21 24.17
N GLU A 105 6.45 -2.24 23.33
CA GLU A 105 5.46 -3.33 23.37
C GLU A 105 4.00 -2.89 23.12
N ALA A 106 3.81 -1.74 22.47
CA ALA A 106 2.50 -1.13 22.26
C ALA A 106 1.91 -1.39 20.86
N LEU A 107 2.65 -1.97 19.92
CA LEU A 107 2.20 -2.06 18.53
C LEU A 107 1.55 -3.40 18.22
N THR A 108 0.23 -3.36 18.00
CA THR A 108 -0.51 -4.47 17.38
C THR A 108 -0.68 -4.21 15.90
N ALA A 109 -0.22 -5.12 15.05
CA ALA A 109 -0.50 -5.11 13.62
C ALA A 109 -1.69 -6.01 13.29
N VAL A 110 -2.62 -5.47 12.49
CA VAL A 110 -3.70 -6.22 11.87
C VAL A 110 -3.39 -6.32 10.38
N GLU A 111 -2.91 -7.49 9.96
CA GLU A 111 -2.50 -7.78 8.58
C GLU A 111 -3.69 -8.35 7.79
N LEU A 112 -4.07 -7.67 6.70
CA LEU A 112 -5.24 -8.04 5.88
C LEU A 112 -4.79 -8.49 4.49
N GLY A 113 -5.08 -9.74 4.13
CA GLY A 113 -4.95 -10.23 2.75
C GLY A 113 -3.53 -10.31 2.18
N ALA A 114 -2.48 -10.01 2.94
CA ALA A 114 -1.10 -10.13 2.47
C ALA A 114 -0.71 -11.61 2.32
N GLY A 115 -0.31 -11.99 1.10
CA GLY A 115 0.16 -13.33 0.78
C GLY A 115 1.64 -13.55 1.11
N THR A 116 2.16 -14.72 0.73
CA THR A 116 3.56 -15.11 1.01
C THR A 116 4.52 -14.93 -0.18
N ALA A 117 4.00 -14.76 -1.40
CA ALA A 117 4.82 -14.64 -2.61
C ALA A 117 5.65 -13.33 -2.65
N ILE A 118 5.01 -12.20 -2.32
CA ILE A 118 5.66 -10.89 -2.18
C ILE A 118 5.42 -10.42 -0.74
N ALA A 119 6.20 -10.97 0.18
CA ALA A 119 6.00 -10.85 1.63
C ALA A 119 6.41 -9.48 2.21
N THR A 120 6.26 -8.36 1.49
CA THR A 120 6.69 -7.03 1.96
C THR A 120 5.90 -6.59 3.20
N VAL A 121 4.57 -6.58 3.11
CA VAL A 121 3.69 -6.27 4.25
C VAL A 121 3.94 -7.24 5.40
N ARG A 122 4.06 -8.54 5.07
CA ARG A 122 4.33 -9.59 6.06
C ARG A 122 5.58 -9.32 6.88
N ARG A 123 6.70 -9.06 6.19
CA ARG A 123 8.00 -8.77 6.82
C ARG A 123 7.96 -7.49 7.64
N GLU A 124 7.18 -6.50 7.23
CA GLU A 124 7.02 -5.27 8.01
C GLU A 124 6.25 -5.53 9.30
N CYS A 125 5.14 -6.27 9.24
CA CYS A 125 4.40 -6.69 10.43
C CYS A 125 5.27 -7.49 11.39
N GLU A 126 6.00 -8.50 10.91
CA GLU A 126 6.88 -9.33 11.76
C GLU A 126 8.03 -8.54 12.39
N ARG A 127 8.58 -7.55 11.68
CA ARG A 127 9.72 -6.77 12.16
C ARG A 127 9.30 -5.73 13.20
N ARG A 128 8.11 -5.16 13.07
CA ARG A 128 7.73 -3.97 13.85
C ARG A 128 6.71 -4.23 14.93
N ALA A 129 5.80 -5.19 14.73
CA ALA A 129 4.68 -5.38 15.63
C ALA A 129 5.05 -6.31 16.78
N ASP A 130 4.58 -5.96 17.98
CA ASP A 130 4.72 -6.77 19.19
C ASP A 130 3.64 -7.87 19.22
N ARG A 131 2.47 -7.57 18.63
CA ARG A 131 1.36 -8.50 18.47
C ARG A 131 0.87 -8.47 17.03
N LEU A 132 0.46 -9.64 16.55
CA LEU A 132 0.10 -9.81 15.16
C LEU A 132 -1.22 -10.56 15.03
N VAL A 133 -2.20 -9.90 14.43
CA VAL A 133 -3.46 -10.49 13.98
C VAL A 133 -3.39 -10.60 12.46
N ARG A 134 -3.58 -11.80 11.91
CA ARG A 134 -3.53 -12.03 10.47
C ARG A 134 -4.88 -12.51 9.96
N ILE A 135 -5.44 -11.79 9.00
CA ILE A 135 -6.70 -12.10 8.35
C ILE A 135 -6.42 -12.46 6.90
N ASN A 136 -6.52 -13.75 6.57
CA ASN A 136 -6.31 -14.23 5.21
C ASN A 136 -7.03 -15.58 5.02
N PRO A 137 -7.81 -15.79 3.94
CA PRO A 137 -8.53 -17.05 3.74
C PRO A 137 -7.60 -18.25 3.46
N ARG A 138 -6.38 -18.00 2.96
CA ARG A 138 -5.43 -19.03 2.52
C ARG A 138 -4.16 -19.02 3.36
N ASP A 139 -3.49 -17.88 3.46
CA ASP A 139 -2.16 -17.72 4.09
C ASP A 139 -2.23 -17.22 5.54
N ALA A 140 -3.15 -17.72 6.36
CA ALA A 140 -3.40 -17.18 7.72
C ALA A 140 -2.33 -17.49 8.77
N ALA A 141 -1.29 -18.27 8.44
CA ALA A 141 -0.31 -18.74 9.43
C ALA A 141 0.44 -17.57 10.10
N VAL A 142 0.64 -17.68 11.42
CA VAL A 142 1.35 -16.70 12.27
C VAL A 142 2.29 -17.41 13.24
N PRO A 143 3.37 -16.73 13.70
CA PRO A 143 4.22 -17.20 14.79
C PRO A 143 3.45 -17.38 16.10
N ALA A 144 4.07 -18.08 17.07
CA ALA A 144 3.52 -18.24 18.41
C ALA A 144 3.19 -16.88 19.05
N GLY A 145 2.03 -16.78 19.69
CA GLY A 145 1.52 -15.54 20.29
C GLY A 145 0.73 -14.64 19.32
N GLY A 146 0.71 -14.96 18.02
CA GLY A 146 -0.15 -14.30 17.04
C GLY A 146 -1.57 -14.88 17.00
N VAL A 147 -2.49 -14.13 16.38
CA VAL A 147 -3.87 -14.56 16.11
C VAL A 147 -4.05 -14.75 14.61
N ALA A 148 -4.53 -15.94 14.21
CA ALA A 148 -4.84 -16.26 12.82
C ALA A 148 -6.35 -16.32 12.61
N LEU A 149 -6.86 -15.54 11.66
CA LEU A 149 -8.25 -15.53 11.23
C LEU A 149 -8.31 -15.99 9.76
N LYS A 150 -8.76 -17.24 9.56
CA LYS A 150 -8.83 -17.87 8.23
C LYS A 150 -10.16 -17.55 7.53
N CYS A 151 -10.37 -16.28 7.20
CA CYS A 151 -11.54 -15.80 6.47
C CYS A 151 -11.19 -14.57 5.60
N GLY A 152 -12.19 -14.05 4.88
CA GLY A 152 -12.04 -12.83 4.10
C GLY A 152 -11.91 -11.59 4.99
N ALA A 153 -11.23 -10.55 4.48
CA ALA A 153 -11.00 -9.31 5.24
C ALA A 153 -12.31 -8.66 5.71
N LEU A 154 -13.31 -8.55 4.82
CA LEU A 154 -14.62 -7.98 5.16
C LEU A 154 -15.32 -8.76 6.28
N ASP A 155 -15.46 -10.08 6.14
CA ASP A 155 -16.09 -10.94 7.16
C ASP A 155 -15.41 -10.80 8.53
N ALA A 156 -14.07 -10.77 8.56
CA ALA A 156 -13.35 -10.59 9.81
C ALA A 156 -13.61 -9.22 10.43
N LEU A 157 -13.58 -8.15 9.64
CA LEU A 157 -13.79 -6.79 10.12
C LEU A 157 -15.22 -6.57 10.62
N ASP A 158 -16.23 -7.10 9.91
CA ASP A 158 -17.64 -7.03 10.34
C ASP A 158 -17.84 -7.73 11.69
N ARG A 159 -17.22 -8.90 11.87
CA ARG A 159 -17.29 -9.66 13.13
C ARG A 159 -16.53 -8.98 14.27
N LEU A 160 -15.39 -8.35 13.99
CA LEU A 160 -14.64 -7.57 14.96
C LEU A 160 -15.41 -6.32 15.41
N ASP A 161 -16.02 -5.60 14.47
CA ASP A 161 -16.86 -4.43 14.76
C ASP A 161 -18.08 -4.81 15.61
N ALA A 162 -18.75 -5.92 15.30
CA ALA A 162 -19.84 -6.44 16.12
C ALA A 162 -19.38 -6.77 17.55
N ALA A 163 -18.26 -7.47 17.70
CA ALA A 163 -17.70 -7.82 19.01
C ALA A 163 -17.26 -6.58 19.82
N LEU A 164 -16.68 -5.57 19.17
CA LEU A 164 -16.29 -4.31 19.82
C LEU A 164 -17.51 -3.58 20.39
N ARG A 165 -18.60 -3.49 19.62
CA ARG A 165 -19.86 -2.88 20.08
C ARG A 165 -20.48 -3.62 21.26
N GLU A 166 -20.32 -4.93 21.35
CA GLU A 166 -20.78 -5.70 22.52
C GLU A 166 -19.93 -5.41 23.76
N LEU A 167 -18.60 -5.28 23.61
CA LEU A 167 -17.70 -4.95 24.71
C LEU A 167 -17.91 -3.53 25.25
N GLU A 168 -18.18 -2.56 24.37
CA GLU A 168 -18.42 -1.15 24.77
C GLU A 168 -19.76 -0.94 25.48
N ARG A 169 -20.66 -1.93 25.45
CA ARG A 169 -21.96 -1.88 26.14
C ARG A 169 -21.89 -2.36 27.59
N VAL A 170 -20.76 -2.93 28.01
CA VAL A 170 -20.49 -3.43 29.38
C VAL A 170 -19.74 -2.37 30.18
#